data_AF-A0A957BVK3-F1
#
_entry.id   AF-A0A957BVK3-F1
#
_cell.length_a   1.000
_cell.length_b   1.000
_cell.length_c   1.000
_cell.angle_alpha   90.00
_cell.angle_beta   90.00
_cell.angle_gamma   90.00
#
_symmetry.space_group_name_H-M   'P 1'
#
loop_
_entity.id
_entity.type
_entity.pdbx_description
1 polymer ?
#
loop_
_entity_poly.entity_id
_entity_poly.type
_entity_poly.pdbx_seq_one_letter_code
_entity_poly.pdbx_strand_id
1 'polypeptide(L)'
;TIDINAINLTATALRGGAGAIPPTQQETAVGGPTGGPLPVATTPAAPVAAGTAQTGTGIDVFALCDNPAFGLPAPAVTAGSTLDIYFAWFAATREQVEDHAANAIYEIRLNGAPLLVGAPAFIRQSPGGGYEAYWYVSSGALAAGDYQITYRVTWREAVSDGSKQFGPGTNTPEERGSCTLRVN
;
A
#
# COMPACT_ATOMS: atom_id res chain seq x y z
N THR A 1 -16.39 -8.48 -12.17
CA THR A 1 -15.53 -9.68 -12.13
C THR A 1 -14.26 -9.29 -11.41
N ILE A 2 -14.02 -9.84 -10.23
CA ILE A 2 -12.84 -9.53 -9.42
C ILE A 2 -11.67 -10.27 -10.07
N ASP A 3 -10.62 -9.53 -10.44
CA ASP A 3 -9.41 -10.08 -11.06
C ASP A 3 -8.58 -10.79 -9.98
N ILE A 4 -8.54 -12.12 -10.06
CA ILE A 4 -7.86 -12.99 -9.08
C ILE A 4 -6.33 -12.83 -9.14
N ASN A 5 -5.77 -12.19 -10.18
CA ASN A 5 -4.33 -11.93 -10.26
C ASN A 5 -3.84 -10.86 -9.25
N ALA A 6 -4.75 -10.05 -8.69
CA ALA A 6 -4.39 -9.07 -7.66
C ALA A 6 -4.15 -9.70 -6.27
N ILE A 7 -4.57 -10.96 -6.06
CA ILE A 7 -4.45 -11.66 -4.76
C ILE A 7 -3.02 -12.18 -4.50
N ASN A 8 -2.17 -12.27 -5.54
CA ASN A 8 -0.76 -12.69 -5.40
C ASN A 8 0.22 -11.58 -4.98
N LEU A 9 -0.27 -10.38 -4.67
CA LEU A 9 0.59 -9.19 -4.52
C LEU A 9 1.23 -9.01 -3.15
N THR A 10 0.91 -9.85 -2.17
CA THR A 10 1.72 -9.99 -0.94
C THR A 10 2.96 -10.87 -1.14
N ALA A 11 3.16 -11.45 -2.34
CA ALA A 11 4.26 -12.37 -2.62
C ALA A 11 5.08 -12.01 -3.87
N THR A 12 5.53 -10.77 -4.07
CA THR A 12 6.64 -10.50 -5.00
C THR A 12 7.47 -9.28 -4.60
N ALA A 13 8.52 -9.51 -3.81
CA ALA A 13 9.73 -8.69 -3.83
C ALA A 13 10.95 -9.62 -3.90
N LEU A 14 11.90 -9.27 -4.79
CA LEU A 14 13.17 -9.92 -5.19
C LEU A 14 13.06 -11.02 -6.29
N ARG A 15 13.92 -11.09 -7.32
CA ARG A 15 15.32 -10.63 -7.47
C ARG A 15 15.84 -10.68 -8.93
N GLY A 16 16.73 -9.73 -9.29
CA GLY A 16 17.85 -9.92 -10.23
C GLY A 16 17.75 -9.17 -11.57
N GLY A 17 18.69 -8.34 -12.01
CA GLY A 17 20.05 -8.07 -11.54
C GLY A 17 20.71 -6.96 -12.39
N ALA A 18 21.74 -6.35 -11.81
CA ALA A 18 22.49 -5.20 -12.29
C ALA A 18 23.32 -5.44 -13.56
N GLY A 19 23.64 -4.36 -14.28
CA GLY A 19 24.67 -4.31 -15.32
C GLY A 19 24.95 -2.87 -15.76
N ALA A 20 26.21 -2.43 -15.63
CA ALA A 20 26.71 -1.06 -15.61
C ALA A 20 26.69 -0.24 -16.95
N ILE A 21 26.75 1.08 -16.79
CA ILE A 21 27.12 2.18 -17.74
C ILE A 21 28.67 2.21 -17.96
N PRO A 22 29.33 3.10 -18.76
CA PRO A 22 29.02 4.02 -19.91
C PRO A 22 30.13 3.92 -21.02
N PRO A 23 30.59 4.93 -21.84
CA PRO A 23 30.08 6.27 -22.20
C PRO A 23 30.17 6.69 -23.70
N THR A 24 29.58 7.88 -23.98
CA THR A 24 29.94 8.94 -24.98
C THR A 24 29.98 8.64 -26.49
N GLN A 25 29.25 9.45 -27.28
CA GLN A 25 29.87 10.46 -28.15
C GLN A 25 28.89 11.54 -28.62
N GLN A 26 29.47 12.71 -28.83
CA GLN A 26 28.94 14.03 -29.12
C GLN A 26 29.20 14.28 -30.60
N GLU A 27 28.23 14.78 -31.37
CA GLU A 27 28.49 15.31 -32.71
C GLU A 27 27.77 16.63 -32.94
N THR A 28 28.53 17.54 -33.54
CA THR A 28 28.40 19.00 -33.56
C THR A 28 27.80 19.55 -34.85
N ALA A 29 27.05 20.67 -34.70
CA ALA A 29 26.89 21.81 -35.61
C ALA A 29 26.18 21.54 -36.97
N VAL A 30 25.42 22.44 -37.60
CA VAL A 30 25.68 23.84 -38.03
C VAL A 30 24.33 24.48 -38.44
N GLY A 31 24.10 25.77 -38.15
CA GLY A 31 23.03 26.57 -38.79
C GLY A 31 22.70 27.87 -38.06
N GLY A 32 22.99 29.02 -38.68
CA GLY A 32 22.95 30.37 -38.10
C GLY A 32 21.58 31.06 -38.03
N PRO A 33 21.56 32.41 -38.08
CA PRO A 33 21.01 33.28 -37.04
C PRO A 33 19.52 33.66 -37.21
N THR A 34 18.92 34.13 -36.11
CA THR A 34 17.57 34.73 -35.90
C THR A 34 16.47 33.81 -35.38
N GLY A 35 15.92 34.19 -34.21
CA GLY A 35 14.74 33.59 -33.59
C GLY A 35 15.05 32.88 -32.27
N GLY A 36 14.94 33.59 -31.15
CA GLY A 36 15.06 32.96 -29.82
C GLY A 36 13.99 31.88 -29.60
N PRO A 37 14.29 30.79 -28.86
CA PRO A 37 13.29 29.79 -28.56
C PRO A 37 12.27 30.32 -27.54
N LEU A 38 11.00 30.15 -27.88
CA LEU A 38 9.82 30.36 -27.02
C LEU A 38 9.99 29.57 -25.71
N PRO A 39 9.53 30.10 -24.55
CA PRO A 39 9.50 29.31 -23.33
C PRO A 39 8.62 28.08 -23.55
N VAL A 40 9.21 26.90 -23.38
CA VAL A 40 8.48 25.63 -23.34
C VAL A 40 7.59 25.71 -22.10
N ALA A 41 6.29 25.95 -22.32
CA ALA A 41 5.29 25.80 -21.29
C ALA A 41 5.31 24.33 -20.86
N THR A 42 5.88 24.07 -19.70
CA THR A 42 5.74 22.78 -19.01
C THR A 42 4.28 22.72 -18.60
N THR A 43 3.45 22.03 -19.37
CA THR A 43 2.08 21.74 -18.98
C THR A 43 2.15 20.99 -17.65
N PRO A 44 1.56 21.50 -16.55
CA PRO A 44 1.43 20.72 -15.34
C PRO A 44 0.65 19.45 -15.68
N ALA A 45 1.11 18.31 -15.19
CA ALA A 45 0.32 17.08 -15.25
C ALA A 45 -1.07 17.39 -14.68
N ALA A 46 -2.11 17.08 -15.45
CA ALA A 46 -3.48 17.22 -14.98
C ALA A 46 -3.63 16.43 -13.67
N PRO A 47 -4.25 17.01 -12.62
CA PRO A 47 -4.55 16.25 -11.42
C PRO A 47 -5.42 15.06 -11.83
N VAL A 48 -4.99 13.87 -11.44
CA VAL A 48 -5.80 12.65 -11.49
C VAL A 48 -7.11 13.00 -10.79
N ALA A 49 -8.24 12.82 -11.48
CA ALA A 49 -9.54 13.22 -10.99
C ALA A 49 -9.75 12.69 -9.56
N ALA A 50 -9.73 13.59 -8.59
CA ALA A 50 -10.10 13.27 -7.23
C ALA A 50 -11.57 12.82 -7.29
N GLY A 51 -11.83 11.57 -6.89
CA GLY A 51 -13.19 11.12 -6.65
C GLY A 51 -13.90 12.10 -5.71
N THR A 52 -15.23 12.18 -5.77
CA THR A 52 -16.00 13.00 -4.84
C THR A 52 -15.60 12.65 -3.42
N ALA A 53 -15.20 13.65 -2.63
CA ALA A 53 -14.76 13.43 -1.27
C ALA A 53 -15.87 12.72 -0.46
N GLN A 54 -15.51 11.60 0.16
CA GLN A 54 -16.40 10.84 1.00
C GLN A 54 -16.55 11.56 2.35
N THR A 55 -17.79 11.66 2.81
CA THR A 55 -18.13 12.21 4.12
C THR A 55 -18.86 11.15 4.93
N GLY A 56 -18.49 10.96 6.19
CA GLY A 56 -19.19 10.06 7.09
C GLY A 56 -18.28 9.37 8.08
N THR A 57 -18.83 8.38 8.77
CA THR A 57 -18.09 7.52 9.69
C THR A 57 -17.70 6.22 8.99
N GLY A 58 -16.48 5.75 9.23
CA GLY A 58 -16.00 4.46 8.77
C GLY A 58 -15.69 4.42 7.28
N ILE A 59 -15.02 5.46 6.77
CA ILE A 59 -14.55 5.44 5.38
C ILE A 59 -13.40 4.45 5.27
N ASP A 60 -13.59 3.39 4.48
CA ASP A 60 -12.58 2.36 4.27
C ASP A 60 -11.34 2.92 3.56
N VAL A 61 -10.17 2.71 4.18
CA VAL A 61 -8.88 3.08 3.59
C VAL A 61 -7.91 1.90 3.71
N PHE A 62 -7.35 1.45 2.59
CA PHE A 62 -6.38 0.36 2.60
C PHE A 62 -5.04 0.85 3.16
N ALA A 63 -4.49 0.16 4.16
CA ALA A 63 -3.27 0.61 4.86
C ALA A 63 -2.01 0.68 3.95
N LEU A 64 -2.03 0.00 2.80
CA LEU A 64 -0.93 -0.06 1.83
C LEU A 64 -1.31 0.58 0.47
N CYS A 65 -2.21 1.56 0.46
CA CYS A 65 -2.74 2.18 -0.77
C CYS A 65 -1.68 2.82 -1.68
N ASP A 66 -0.51 3.20 -1.13
CA ASP A 66 0.58 3.77 -1.92
C ASP A 66 1.29 2.72 -2.80
N ASN A 67 1.09 1.42 -2.51
CA ASN A 67 1.66 0.36 -3.33
C ASN A 67 0.81 0.15 -4.60
N PRO A 68 1.33 0.53 -5.78
CA PRO A 68 0.56 0.50 -7.03
C PRO A 68 0.18 -0.91 -7.46
N ALA A 69 0.84 -1.94 -6.92
CA ALA A 69 0.49 -3.32 -7.21
C ALA A 69 -0.98 -3.59 -6.87
N PHE A 70 -1.45 -3.13 -5.71
CA PHE A 70 -2.81 -3.46 -5.25
C PHE A 70 -3.92 -2.72 -5.99
N GLY A 71 -3.61 -1.62 -6.69
CA GLY A 71 -4.62 -0.86 -7.43
C GLY A 71 -5.74 -0.27 -6.56
N LEU A 72 -5.46 -0.02 -5.28
CA LEU A 72 -6.42 0.50 -4.29
C LEU A 72 -5.96 1.87 -3.80
N PRO A 73 -6.11 2.96 -4.57
CA PRO A 73 -5.68 4.29 -4.15
C PRO A 73 -6.51 4.81 -2.96
N ALA A 74 -5.93 5.73 -2.18
CA ALA A 74 -6.66 6.40 -1.11
C ALA A 74 -7.89 7.14 -1.65
N PRO A 75 -9.04 7.06 -0.97
CA PRO A 75 -10.17 7.93 -1.28
C PRO A 75 -9.88 9.38 -0.85
N ALA A 76 -10.56 10.33 -1.50
CA ALA A 76 -10.67 11.68 -0.97
C ALA A 76 -11.67 11.68 0.18
N VAL A 77 -11.34 12.33 1.30
CA VAL A 77 -12.16 12.35 2.53
C VAL A 77 -12.50 13.79 2.89
N THR A 78 -13.64 14.03 3.53
CA THR A 78 -14.03 15.34 4.07
C THR A 78 -13.72 15.44 5.56
N ALA A 79 -13.32 16.62 6.04
CA ALA A 79 -13.10 16.90 7.45
C ALA A 79 -14.33 16.55 8.32
N GLY A 80 -14.08 16.09 9.54
CA GLY A 80 -15.07 15.55 10.46
C GLY A 80 -15.39 14.07 10.24
N SER A 81 -14.92 13.46 9.14
CA SER A 81 -15.10 12.03 8.89
C SER A 81 -14.16 11.17 9.72
N THR A 82 -14.52 9.90 9.90
CA THR A 82 -13.64 8.87 10.48
C THR A 82 -13.22 7.86 9.43
N LEU A 83 -12.01 7.32 9.56
CA LEU A 83 -11.52 6.25 8.70
C LEU A 83 -11.66 4.90 9.40
N ASP A 84 -11.95 3.87 8.61
CA ASP A 84 -11.71 2.48 8.96
C ASP A 84 -10.53 1.98 8.12
N ILE A 85 -9.35 1.99 8.73
CA ILE A 85 -8.11 1.58 8.08
C ILE A 85 -8.09 0.05 8.07
N TYR A 86 -8.11 -0.54 6.87
CA TYR A 86 -8.17 -1.98 6.72
C TYR A 86 -6.91 -2.55 6.07
N PHE A 87 -6.64 -3.80 6.41
CA PHE A 87 -5.59 -4.63 5.80
C PHE A 87 -5.97 -6.10 5.93
N ALA A 88 -5.33 -6.93 5.11
CA ALA A 88 -5.69 -8.34 5.02
C ALA A 88 -4.45 -9.25 4.97
N TRP A 89 -4.65 -10.48 5.39
CA TRP A 89 -3.72 -11.58 5.24
C TRP A 89 -4.38 -12.71 4.45
N PHE A 90 -3.64 -13.33 3.55
CA PHE A 90 -4.10 -14.42 2.71
C PHE A 90 -3.20 -15.63 2.92
N ALA A 91 -3.77 -16.82 3.05
CA ALA A 91 -3.00 -18.06 3.13
C ALA A 91 -3.74 -19.22 2.46
N ALA A 92 -3.03 -20.31 2.19
CA ALA A 92 -3.60 -21.50 1.56
C ALA A 92 -4.57 -22.25 2.49
N THR A 93 -4.32 -22.25 3.80
CA THR A 93 -5.16 -22.95 4.79
C THR A 93 -5.64 -22.03 5.91
N ARG A 94 -6.69 -22.46 6.63
CA ARG A 94 -7.24 -21.72 7.76
C ARG A 94 -6.26 -21.66 8.92
N GLU A 95 -5.57 -22.77 9.16
CA GLU A 95 -4.57 -22.91 10.22
C GLU A 95 -3.42 -21.93 10.01
N GLN A 96 -3.01 -21.68 8.77
CA GLN A 96 -1.98 -20.69 8.43
C GLN A 96 -2.44 -19.25 8.72
N VAL A 97 -3.71 -18.95 8.49
CA VAL A 97 -4.28 -17.64 8.86
C VAL A 97 -4.33 -17.49 10.38
N GLU A 98 -4.71 -18.54 11.11
CA GLU A 98 -4.76 -18.54 12.57
C GLU A 98 -3.35 -18.42 13.18
N ASP A 99 -2.37 -19.13 12.63
CA ASP A 99 -0.95 -19.04 13.02
C ASP A 99 -0.40 -17.63 12.80
N HIS A 100 -0.67 -17.04 11.64
CA HIS A 100 -0.33 -15.64 11.39
C HIS A 100 -1.01 -14.70 12.40
N ALA A 101 -2.31 -14.83 12.63
CA ALA A 101 -3.03 -13.97 13.58
C ALA A 101 -2.51 -14.09 15.02
N ALA A 102 -2.03 -15.27 15.43
CA ALA A 102 -1.43 -15.51 16.74
C ALA A 102 -0.02 -14.92 16.87
N ASN A 103 0.75 -14.88 15.78
CA ASN A 103 2.16 -14.50 15.79
C ASN A 103 2.45 -13.09 15.29
N ALA A 104 1.56 -12.49 14.50
CA ALA A 104 1.74 -11.17 13.93
C ALA A 104 1.72 -10.06 15.00
N ILE A 105 2.65 -9.13 14.85
CA ILE A 105 2.78 -7.91 15.63
C ILE A 105 2.64 -6.76 14.64
N TYR A 106 1.47 -6.13 14.67
CA TYR A 106 1.15 -4.99 13.81
C TYR A 106 1.48 -3.67 14.50
N GLU A 107 2.15 -2.80 13.75
CA GLU A 107 2.36 -1.40 14.09
C GLU A 107 1.72 -0.53 13.02
N ILE A 108 0.46 -0.15 13.23
CA ILE A 108 -0.25 0.81 12.38
C ILE A 108 -0.15 2.18 13.02
N ARG A 109 0.23 3.20 12.26
CA ARG A 109 0.29 4.57 12.77
C ARG A 109 -0.36 5.55 11.80
N LEU A 110 -1.06 6.54 12.36
CA LEU A 110 -1.59 7.68 11.62
C LEU A 110 -0.80 8.93 12.02
N ASN A 111 -0.11 9.55 11.06
CA ASN A 111 0.78 10.70 11.31
C ASN A 111 1.79 10.43 12.45
N GLY A 112 2.29 9.19 12.53
CA GLY A 112 3.21 8.74 13.56
C GLY A 112 2.58 8.34 14.89
N ALA A 113 1.30 8.64 15.13
CA ALA A 113 0.57 8.20 16.32
C ALA A 113 0.12 6.73 16.17
N PRO A 114 0.45 5.84 17.12
CA PRO A 114 0.09 4.43 17.02
C PRO A 114 -1.43 4.24 17.16
N LEU A 115 -1.98 3.33 16.36
CA LEU A 115 -3.36 2.88 16.45
C LEU A 115 -3.40 1.45 17.02
N LEU A 116 -4.42 1.17 17.83
CA LEU A 116 -4.58 -0.14 18.45
C LEU A 116 -5.09 -1.16 17.43
N VAL A 117 -4.32 -2.23 17.23
CA VAL A 117 -4.70 -3.35 16.38
C VAL A 117 -5.19 -4.51 17.26
N GLY A 118 -6.41 -4.97 16.99
CA GLY A 118 -7.01 -6.11 17.66
C GLY A 118 -6.87 -7.43 16.90
N ALA A 119 -7.71 -8.39 17.28
CA ALA A 119 -7.91 -9.62 16.52
C ALA A 119 -8.51 -9.32 15.13
N PRO A 120 -8.38 -10.24 14.15
CA PRO A 120 -9.07 -10.09 12.87
C PRO A 120 -10.58 -9.99 13.07
N ALA A 121 -11.23 -9.13 12.29
CA ALA A 121 -12.68 -8.97 12.31
C ALA A 121 -13.41 -10.23 11.82
N PHE A 122 -12.86 -10.91 10.81
CA PHE A 122 -13.34 -12.19 10.33
C PHE A 122 -12.25 -12.94 9.55
N ILE A 123 -12.41 -14.26 9.49
CA ILE A 123 -11.65 -15.18 8.62
C ILE A 123 -12.65 -15.87 7.71
N ARG A 124 -12.44 -15.85 6.41
CA ARG A 124 -13.30 -16.55 5.44
C ARG A 124 -12.49 -17.29 4.39
N GLN A 125 -13.12 -18.28 3.77
CA GLN A 125 -12.56 -18.95 2.60
C GLN A 125 -12.83 -18.10 1.36
N SER A 126 -11.82 -17.84 0.54
CA SER A 126 -11.98 -17.07 -0.68
C SER A 126 -12.65 -17.94 -1.77
N PRO A 127 -13.46 -17.38 -2.69
CA PRO A 127 -14.14 -18.17 -3.72
C PRO A 127 -13.22 -18.99 -4.64
N GLY A 128 -11.96 -18.54 -4.80
CA GLY A 128 -10.93 -19.23 -5.58
C GLY A 128 -10.13 -20.28 -4.81
N GLY A 129 -10.49 -20.56 -3.55
CA GLY A 129 -9.67 -21.34 -2.61
C GLY A 129 -8.77 -20.44 -1.77
N GLY A 130 -8.16 -21.02 -0.74
CA GLY A 130 -7.42 -20.27 0.28
C GLY A 130 -8.33 -19.58 1.30
N TYR A 131 -7.70 -18.92 2.26
CA TYR A 131 -8.35 -18.23 3.37
C TYR A 131 -7.80 -16.82 3.51
N GLU A 132 -8.69 -15.91 3.90
CA GLU A 132 -8.39 -14.51 4.08
C GLU A 132 -8.90 -14.00 5.43
N ALA A 133 -8.06 -13.25 6.12
CA ALA A 133 -8.38 -12.52 7.34
C ALA A 133 -8.31 -11.02 7.11
N TYR A 134 -9.26 -10.29 7.69
CA TYR A 134 -9.31 -8.83 7.60
C TYR A 134 -9.23 -8.20 8.98
N TRP A 135 -8.50 -7.10 9.08
CA TRP A 135 -8.43 -6.23 10.24
C TRP A 135 -8.93 -4.85 9.87
N TYR A 136 -9.51 -4.17 10.86
CA TYR A 136 -10.01 -2.81 10.75
C TYR A 136 -9.57 -2.02 11.98
N VAL A 137 -9.08 -0.81 11.75
CA VAL A 137 -8.58 0.08 12.80
C VAL A 137 -9.14 1.46 12.57
N SER A 138 -9.84 2.01 13.56
CA SER A 138 -10.51 3.31 13.41
C SER A 138 -9.59 4.48 13.76
N SER A 139 -9.63 5.56 12.98
CA SER A 139 -8.81 6.77 13.19
C SER A 139 -9.38 7.78 14.18
N GLY A 140 -10.68 7.68 14.52
CA GLY A 140 -11.44 8.81 15.06
C GLY A 140 -11.66 9.92 14.03
N ALA A 141 -12.29 11.03 14.44
CA ALA A 141 -12.63 12.14 13.55
C ALA A 141 -11.40 12.93 13.12
N LEU A 142 -11.28 13.19 11.82
CA LEU A 142 -10.12 13.85 11.23
C LEU A 142 -10.40 15.32 10.91
N ALA A 143 -9.44 16.18 11.22
CA ALA A 143 -9.42 17.56 10.71
C ALA A 143 -8.96 17.57 9.24
N ALA A 144 -9.21 18.67 8.53
CA ALA A 144 -8.65 18.87 7.19
C ALA A 144 -7.11 18.86 7.23
N GLY A 145 -6.48 18.19 6.26
CA GLY A 145 -5.03 18.10 6.15
C GLY A 145 -4.57 16.87 5.38
N ASP A 146 -3.24 16.76 5.27
CA ASP A 146 -2.56 15.58 4.73
C ASP A 146 -2.35 14.56 5.86
N TYR A 147 -2.64 13.30 5.55
CA TYR A 147 -2.46 12.20 6.47
C TYR A 147 -1.61 11.11 5.84
N GLN A 148 -0.79 10.49 6.67
CA GLN A 148 0.00 9.33 6.33
C GLN A 148 -0.33 8.19 7.30
N ILE A 149 -0.79 7.09 6.74
CA ILE A 149 -0.87 5.80 7.40
C ILE A 149 0.46 5.09 7.13
N THR A 150 1.08 4.57 8.18
CA THR A 150 2.22 3.67 8.07
C THR A 150 1.83 2.30 8.57
N TYR A 151 2.19 1.28 7.81
CA TYR A 151 1.97 -0.13 8.11
C TYR A 151 3.33 -0.79 8.32
N ARG A 152 3.46 -1.53 9.42
CA ARG A 152 4.54 -2.48 9.62
C ARG A 152 3.99 -3.73 10.29
N VAL A 153 4.44 -4.88 9.82
CA VAL A 153 4.21 -6.16 10.49
C VAL A 153 5.53 -6.89 10.70
N THR A 154 5.65 -7.47 11.89
CA THR A 154 6.66 -8.48 12.23
C THR A 154 5.97 -9.66 12.88
N TRP A 155 6.72 -10.75 13.10
CA TRP A 155 6.18 -11.95 13.71
C TRP A 155 7.04 -12.40 14.88
N ARG A 156 6.40 -12.98 15.91
CA ARG A 156 7.09 -13.59 17.06
C ARG A 156 7.88 -14.83 16.65
N GLU A 157 7.27 -15.64 15.78
CA GLU A 157 7.84 -16.87 15.23
C GLU A 157 7.68 -16.87 13.71
N ALA A 158 8.36 -17.80 13.03
CA ALA A 158 8.22 -17.93 11.59
C ALA A 158 6.86 -18.56 11.23
N VAL A 159 6.11 -17.91 10.34
CA VAL A 159 4.80 -18.36 9.86
C VAL A 159 4.82 -18.61 8.35
N SER A 160 3.79 -19.29 7.83
CA SER A 160 3.64 -19.57 6.39
C SER A 160 2.29 -19.08 5.87
N ASP A 161 2.25 -18.59 4.64
CA ASP A 161 1.00 -18.42 3.88
C ASP A 161 0.70 -19.63 2.94
N GLY A 162 1.56 -20.66 2.96
CA GLY A 162 1.49 -21.81 2.06
C GLY A 162 2.33 -21.67 0.78
N SER A 163 2.82 -20.47 0.47
CA SER A 163 3.72 -20.18 -0.65
C SER A 163 5.08 -19.64 -0.20
N LYS A 164 5.10 -18.91 0.91
CA LYS A 164 6.24 -18.15 1.43
C LYS A 164 6.27 -18.24 2.96
N GLN A 165 7.48 -18.08 3.51
CA GLN A 165 7.72 -17.98 4.94
C GLN A 165 7.97 -16.53 5.36
N PHE A 166 7.47 -16.16 6.53
CA PHE A 166 7.54 -14.82 7.10
C PHE A 166 8.00 -14.88 8.55
N GLY A 167 8.62 -13.82 9.06
CA GLY A 167 9.10 -13.76 10.43
C GLY A 167 10.58 -14.12 10.60
N PRO A 168 11.04 -14.22 11.86
CA PRO A 168 12.45 -14.40 12.20
C PRO A 168 13.10 -15.60 11.50
N GLY A 169 14.31 -15.41 10.98
CA GLY A 169 15.06 -16.49 10.30
C GLY A 169 14.58 -16.83 8.88
N THR A 170 13.59 -16.12 8.34
CA THR A 170 13.12 -16.28 6.96
C THR A 170 13.71 -15.20 6.04
N ASN A 171 13.41 -15.29 4.73
CA ASN A 171 13.75 -14.24 3.77
C ASN A 171 12.84 -13.00 3.90
N THR A 172 11.81 -13.02 4.75
CA THR A 172 10.90 -11.89 4.98
C THR A 172 10.66 -11.72 6.47
N PRO A 173 11.63 -11.14 7.19
CA PRO A 173 11.52 -10.93 8.63
C PRO A 173 10.52 -9.84 9.01
N GLU A 174 10.22 -8.93 8.10
CA GLU A 174 9.22 -7.86 8.27
C GLU A 174 8.60 -7.48 6.93
N GLU A 175 7.42 -6.86 6.99
CA GLU A 175 6.83 -6.15 5.86
C GLU A 175 6.43 -4.73 6.26
N ARG A 176 6.47 -3.83 5.28
CA ARG A 176 6.17 -2.40 5.44
C ARG A 176 5.34 -1.88 4.28
N GLY A 177 4.53 -0.87 4.56
CA GLY A 177 3.76 -0.15 3.57
C GLY A 177 3.30 1.21 4.10
N SER A 178 2.66 1.97 3.23
CA SER A 178 2.05 3.24 3.59
C SER A 178 0.81 3.52 2.75
N CYS A 179 0.02 4.46 3.24
CA CYS A 179 -1.05 5.09 2.50
C CYS A 179 -1.08 6.58 2.79
N THR A 180 -1.01 7.41 1.76
CA THR A 180 -1.10 8.86 1.87
C THR A 180 -2.46 9.33 1.36
N LEU A 181 -3.16 10.14 2.17
CA LEU A 181 -4.49 10.66 1.81
C LEU A 181 -4.68 12.13 2.19
N ARG A 182 -5.59 12.78 1.47
CA ARG A 182 -6.04 14.16 1.75
C ARG A 182 -7.43 14.15 2.37
N VAL A 183 -7.56 14.81 3.51
CA VAL A 183 -8.86 15.14 4.14
C VAL A 183 -9.16 16.60 3.85
N ASN A 184 -10.19 16.89 3.07
CA ASN A 184 -10.57 18.23 2.59
C ASN A 184 -11.53 18.97 3.52
#